data_AF-A0A8J2KXJ3-F1
#
_entry.id   AF-A0A8J2KXJ3-F1
#
_cell.length_a   1.000
_cell.length_b   1.000
_cell.length_c   1.000
_cell.angle_alpha   90.00
_cell.angle_beta   90.00
_cell.angle_gamma   90.00
#
_symmetry.space_group_name_H-M   'P 1'
#
loop_
_entity.id
_entity.type
_entity.pdbx_description
1 polymer ?
#
loop_
_entity_poly.entity_id
_entity_poly.type
_entity_poly.pdbx_seq_one_letter_code
_entity_poly.pdbx_strand_id
1 'polypeptide(L)' 'MKRKYDFIIFGAAGFTGRYTVEEWITYVSRGSQFANHTWAVAEKYQSVGKTIMGKISEITGVNVRDVPIIVADANN' A
#
# COMPACT_ATOMS: atom_id res chain seq x y z
N MET A 1 -13.54 -13.06 -14.99
CA MET A 1 -12.32 -12.21 -15.07
C MET A 1 -11.71 -12.15 -13.67
N LYS A 2 -10.45 -12.55 -13.47
CA LYS A 2 -9.80 -12.50 -12.14
C LYS A 2 -9.38 -11.06 -11.85
N ARG A 3 -9.60 -10.56 -10.61
CA ARG A 3 -9.09 -9.25 -10.19
C ARG A 3 -7.57 -9.31 -10.08
N LYS A 4 -6.89 -8.22 -10.44
CA LYS A 4 -5.42 -8.14 -10.42
C LYS A 4 -4.83 -8.13 -9.02
N TYR A 5 -5.56 -7.52 -8.08
CA TYR A 5 -5.19 -7.38 -6.67
C TYR A 5 -6.29 -7.94 -5.80
N ASP A 6 -5.91 -8.58 -4.71
CA ASP A 6 -6.85 -9.04 -3.67
C ASP A 6 -7.21 -7.87 -2.74
N PHE A 7 -6.25 -6.96 -2.50
CA PHE A 7 -6.45 -5.76 -1.68
C PHE A 7 -5.94 -4.50 -2.38
N ILE A 8 -6.68 -3.40 -2.23
CA ILE A 8 -6.25 -2.07 -2.64
C ILE A 8 -6.50 -1.12 -1.48
N ILE A 9 -5.46 -0.47 -0.98
CA ILE A 9 -5.57 0.51 0.12
C ILE A 9 -5.62 1.91 -0.50
N PHE A 10 -6.76 2.57 -0.39
CA PHE A 10 -6.97 3.94 -0.88
C PHE A 10 -6.52 4.96 0.15
N GLY A 11 -5.87 6.04 -0.31
CA GLY A 11 -5.52 7.18 0.55
C GLY A 11 -4.42 6.86 1.58
N ALA A 12 -3.45 6.03 1.20
CA ALA A 12 -2.24 5.74 1.97
C ALA A 12 -1.45 6.98 2.43
N ALA A 13 -1.61 8.13 1.77
CA ALA A 13 -1.00 9.40 2.17
C ALA A 13 -1.72 10.12 3.32
N GLY A 14 -2.98 9.78 3.58
CA GLY A 14 -3.74 10.28 4.72
C GLY A 14 -3.26 9.67 6.04
N PHE A 15 -3.73 10.23 7.16
CA PHE A 15 -3.34 9.74 8.48
C PHE A 15 -3.71 8.27 8.69
N THR A 16 -5.01 7.94 8.55
CA THR A 16 -5.49 6.56 8.72
C THR A 16 -4.91 5.63 7.68
N GLY A 17 -4.87 6.04 6.40
CA GLY A 17 -4.35 5.20 5.32
C GLY A 17 -2.89 4.84 5.51
N ARG A 18 -2.05 5.77 5.97
CA ARG A 18 -0.66 5.48 6.30
C ARG A 18 -0.56 4.41 7.38
N TYR A 19 -1.27 4.59 8.49
CA TYR A 19 -1.28 3.62 9.59
C TYR A 19 -1.77 2.25 9.12
N THR A 20 -2.81 2.21 8.28
CA THR A 20 -3.31 0.98 7.67
C THR A 20 -2.25 0.26 6.84
N VAL A 21 -1.46 0.99 6.04
CA VAL A 21 -0.37 0.37 5.25
C VAL A 21 0.75 -0.15 6.16
N GLU A 22 1.12 0.60 7.20
CA GLU A 22 2.14 0.17 8.18
C GLU A 22 1.73 -1.13 8.90
N GLU A 23 0.48 -1.20 9.37
CA GLU A 23 -0.09 -2.42 9.96
C GLU A 23 -0.19 -3.56 8.93
N TRP A 24 -0.67 -3.26 7.72
CA TRP A 24 -0.78 -4.24 6.63
C TRP A 24 0.56 -4.93 6.34
N ILE A 25 1.65 -4.16 6.29
CA ILE A 25 3.02 -4.68 6.11
C ILE A 25 3.38 -5.69 7.18
N THR A 26 3.02 -5.42 8.44
CA THR A 26 3.24 -6.34 9.56
C THR A 26 2.54 -7.69 9.32
N TYR A 27 1.34 -7.69 8.75
CA TYR A 27 0.63 -8.93 8.44
C TYR A 27 1.20 -9.64 7.21
N VAL A 28 1.48 -8.94 6.11
CA VAL A 28 1.97 -9.61 4.88
C VAL A 28 3.43 -10.07 4.97
N SER A 29 4.26 -9.46 5.81
CA SER A 29 5.68 -9.81 5.95
C SER A 29 5.96 -10.95 6.94
N ARG A 30 5.06 -11.23 7.88
CA ARG A 30 5.30 -12.19 8.99
C ARG A 30 4.77 -13.60 8.75
N GLY A 31 4.59 -14.00 7.49
CA GLY A 31 4.06 -15.34 7.16
C GLY A 31 2.63 -15.58 7.66
N SER A 32 1.83 -14.51 7.81
CA SER A 32 0.41 -14.65 8.10
C SER A 32 -0.35 -15.24 6.91
N GLN A 33 -1.63 -15.56 7.10
CA GLN A 33 -2.54 -15.96 6.00
C GLN A 33 -2.59 -14.95 4.83
N PHE A 34 -2.14 -13.71 5.05
CA PHE A 34 -2.12 -12.65 4.04
C PHE A 34 -0.83 -12.60 3.20
N ALA A 35 0.21 -13.37 3.53
CA ALA A 35 1.51 -13.32 2.83
C ALA A 35 1.42 -13.61 1.32
N ASN A 36 0.45 -14.42 0.90
CA ASN A 36 0.24 -14.80 -0.51
C ASN A 36 -0.76 -13.90 -1.24
N HIS A 37 -1.29 -12.85 -0.60
CA HIS A 37 -2.26 -11.97 -1.23
C HIS A 37 -1.57 -10.84 -1.98
N THR A 38 -2.05 -10.58 -3.19
CA THR A 38 -1.60 -9.47 -4.02
C THR A 38 -2.26 -8.18 -3.56
N TRP A 39 -1.48 -7.10 -3.45
CA TRP A 39 -2.01 -5.83 -2.99
C TRP A 39 -1.36 -4.64 -3.68
N ALA A 40 -2.03 -3.50 -3.61
CA ALA A 40 -1.60 -2.23 -4.15
C ALA A 40 -2.07 -1.07 -3.25
N VAL A 41 -1.51 0.11 -3.45
CA VAL A 41 -2.04 1.36 -2.88
C VAL A 41 -2.64 2.23 -3.99
N ALA A 42 -3.67 3.00 -3.67
CA ALA A 42 -4.31 3.92 -4.59
C ALA A 42 -4.19 5.36 -4.09
N GLU A 43 -3.68 6.24 -4.96
CA GLU A 43 -3.39 7.63 -4.66
C GLU A 43 -3.74 8.56 -5.82
N LYS A 44 -4.09 9.81 -5.51
CA LYS A 44 -4.40 10.82 -6.54
C LYS A 44 -3.20 11.11 -7.44
N TYR A 45 -2.00 11.10 -6.88
CA TYR A 45 -0.76 11.37 -7.60
C TYR A 45 0.25 10.26 -7.36
N GLN A 46 0.83 9.73 -8.43
CA GLN A 46 1.83 8.67 -8.34
C GLN A 46 3.05 9.09 -7.50
N SER A 47 3.44 10.36 -7.59
CA SER A 47 4.55 10.93 -6.80
C SER A 47 4.29 10.84 -5.30
N VAL A 48 3.08 11.19 -4.86
CA VAL A 48 2.65 11.11 -3.46
C VAL A 48 2.72 9.66 -2.98
N GLY A 49 2.17 8.71 -3.75
CA GLY A 49 2.28 7.29 -3.45
C GLY A 49 3.74 6.84 -3.26
N LYS A 50 4.63 7.18 -4.22
CA LYS A 50 6.06 6.80 -4.14
C LYS A 50 6.74 7.38 -2.90
N THR A 51 6.48 8.65 -2.58
CA THR A 51 7.03 9.30 -1.39
C THR A 51 6.58 8.60 -0.10
N ILE A 52 5.31 8.23 0.00
CA ILE A 52 4.76 7.58 1.20
C ILE A 52 5.29 6.16 1.35
N MET A 53 5.31 5.36 0.28
CA MET A 53 5.86 4.00 0.33
C MET A 53 7.37 4.00 0.68
N GLY A 54 8.11 5.01 0.22
CA GLY A 54 9.50 5.23 0.63
C GLY A 54 9.65 5.44 2.14
N LYS A 55 8.87 6.37 2.70
CA LYS A 55 8.86 6.66 4.15
C LYS A 55 8.44 5.44 4.98
N ILE A 56 7.42 4.71 4.54
CA ILE A 56 6.97 3.50 5.22
C ILE A 56 8.04 2.42 5.19
N SER A 57 8.78 2.29 4.08
CA SER A 57 9.90 1.34 4.01
C SER A 57 11.00 1.67 5.02
N GLU A 58 11.28 2.95 5.23
CA GLU A 58 12.25 3.42 6.22
C GLU A 58 11.79 3.16 7.66
N ILE A 59 10.51 3.40 7.96
CA ILE A 59 9.94 3.22 9.30
C ILE A 59 9.82 1.73 9.67
N THR A 60 9.36 0.90 8.74
CA THR A 60 9.06 -0.51 9.01
C THR A 60 10.27 -1.44 8.83
N GLY A 61 11.31 -0.97 8.14
CA GLY A 61 12.46 -1.80 7.74
C GLY A 61 12.13 -2.81 6.63
N VAL A 62 10.89 -2.83 6.11
CA VAL A 62 10.46 -3.70 5.02
C VAL A 62 10.48 -2.92 3.71
N ASN A 63 11.13 -3.45 2.68
CA ASN A 63 11.12 -2.78 1.38
C ASN A 63 9.75 -2.93 0.70
N VAL A 64 9.02 -1.81 0.63
CA VAL A 64 7.70 -1.73 -0.04
C VAL A 64 7.70 -0.75 -1.20
N ARG A 65 8.87 -0.38 -1.72
CA ARG A 65 9.01 0.55 -2.85
C ARG A 65 8.47 0.00 -4.16
N ASP A 66 8.43 -1.34 -4.28
CA ASP A 66 7.95 -2.04 -5.48
C ASP A 66 6.44 -2.36 -5.42
N VAL A 67 5.76 -2.01 -4.33
CA VAL A 67 4.30 -2.17 -4.23
C VAL A 67 3.64 -1.31 -5.30
N PRO A 68 2.74 -1.88 -6.13
CA PRO A 68 2.08 -1.13 -7.19
C PRO A 68 1.27 0.05 -6.64
N ILE A 69 1.43 1.20 -7.29
CA ILE A 69 0.65 2.41 -7.02
C ILE A 69 -0.34 2.60 -8.17
N ILE A 70 -1.63 2.58 -7.85
CA ILE A 70 -2.73 2.87 -8.74
C ILE A 70 -3.02 4.37 -8.64
N VAL A 71 -3.07 5.06 -9.77
CA VAL A 71 -3.51 6.46 -9.79
C VAL A 71 -5.03 6.47 -9.79
N ALA A 72 -5.63 7.02 -8.72
CA ALA A 72 -7.08 7.12 -8.55
C ALA A 72 -7.44 8.37 -7.74
N ASP A 73 -8.45 9.12 -8.21
CA ASP A 73 -9.06 10.21 -7.45
C ASP A 73 -10.43 9.75 -6.96
N ALA A 74 -10.63 9.70 -5.64
CA ALA A 74 -11.90 9.26 -5.06
C ALA A 74 -13.02 10.30 -5.17
N ASN A 75 -12.73 11.50 -5.67
CA ASN A 75 -13.70 12.58 -5.81
C ASN A 75 -14.28 12.71 -7.23
N ASN A 76 -13.90 11.85 -8.17
CA ASN A 76 -14.36 11.87 -9.57
C ASN A 76 -14.70 10.46 -10.06
#